data_AF-A0A7W1FQ14-F1
#
_entry.id   AF-A0A7W1FQ14-F1
#
_cell.length_a   1.000
_cell.length_b   1.000
_cell.length_c   1.000
_cell.angle_alpha   90.00
_cell.angle_beta   90.00
_cell.angle_gamma   90.00
#
_symmetry.space_group_name_H-M   'P 1'
#
loop_
_entity.id
_entity.type
_entity.pdbx_description
1 polymer ?
#
loop_
_entity_poly.entity_id
_entity_poly.type
_entity_poly.pdbx_seq_one_letter_code
_entity_poly.pdbx_strand_id
1 'polypeptide(L)'
;MSLVPLAALLLLSTGCEDRPPLSRAQAVSNAYNLQLRDGLNWGDAIETLAPGAADERGKRWWQMRYRPGPNGETRIMLVDAESGWARQPAAGYVPRLPPPPKISGEQALTLAEGSHLLVVTPWRPVNSPEERRTQDQEILRLNALATNTGLMPLFSLRAGRDQQVSIIYGWKNDRGIAREERVVEWMTARTPYRDLVWEDQAPKP
;
A
#
# COMPACT_ATOMS: atom_id res chain seq x y z
N MET A 1 -30.28 -31.75 52.70
CA MET A 1 -30.13 -31.61 51.23
C MET A 1 -30.25 -30.14 50.88
N SER A 2 -29.13 -29.48 50.54
CA SER A 2 -29.11 -28.39 49.55
C SER A 2 -27.66 -28.04 49.20
N LEU A 3 -27.08 -28.82 48.28
CA LEU A 3 -25.71 -28.63 47.73
C LEU A 3 -25.70 -27.65 46.53
N VAL A 4 -26.82 -26.96 46.29
CA VAL A 4 -27.05 -26.15 45.09
C VAL A 4 -26.36 -24.77 45.10
N PRO A 5 -26.20 -24.04 46.23
CA PRO A 5 -25.63 -22.69 46.15
C PRO A 5 -24.10 -22.69 45.95
N LEU A 6 -23.41 -23.78 46.28
CA LEU A 6 -21.95 -23.88 46.12
C LEU A 6 -21.52 -24.13 44.66
N ALA A 7 -22.32 -24.90 43.90
CA ALA A 7 -22.05 -25.20 42.50
C ALA A 7 -22.22 -23.98 41.58
N ALA A 8 -23.16 -23.08 41.91
CA ALA A 8 -23.37 -21.84 41.16
C ALA A 8 -22.23 -20.81 41.38
N LEU A 9 -21.58 -20.82 42.55
CA LEU A 9 -20.45 -19.92 42.83
C LEU A 9 -19.14 -20.38 42.15
N LEU A 10 -18.96 -21.71 41.97
CA LEU A 10 -17.79 -22.30 41.32
C LEU A 10 -17.81 -22.20 39.78
N LEU A 11 -18.98 -22.02 39.17
CA LEU A 11 -19.10 -21.79 37.72
C LEU A 11 -18.77 -20.35 37.30
N LEU A 12 -18.67 -19.40 38.25
CA LEU A 12 -18.28 -18.01 37.99
C LEU A 12 -16.78 -17.76 38.10
N SER A 13 -16.01 -18.70 38.67
CA SER A 13 -14.56 -18.54 38.85
C SER A 13 -13.71 -19.13 37.72
N THR A 14 -14.29 -19.86 36.78
CA THR A 14 -13.57 -20.45 35.62
C THR A 14 -13.45 -19.50 34.42
N GLY A 15 -13.88 -18.24 34.54
CA GLY A 15 -13.82 -17.24 33.46
C GLY A 15 -12.57 -16.35 33.46
N CYS A 16 -11.70 -16.46 34.47
CA CYS A 16 -10.44 -15.73 34.55
C CYS A 16 -9.27 -16.58 34.07
N GLU A 17 -9.42 -17.25 32.93
CA GLU A 17 -8.24 -17.71 32.20
C GLU A 17 -7.62 -16.47 31.53
N ASP A 18 -6.36 -16.18 31.85
CA ASP A 18 -5.57 -15.16 31.16
C ASP A 18 -5.62 -15.47 29.66
N ARG A 19 -6.46 -14.73 28.94
CA ARG A 19 -6.60 -14.92 27.50
C ARG A 19 -5.23 -14.66 26.89
N PRO A 20 -4.65 -15.62 26.13
CA PRO A 20 -3.36 -15.42 25.54
C PRO A 20 -3.40 -14.16 24.66
N PRO A 21 -2.32 -13.35 24.68
CA PRO A 21 -2.28 -12.10 23.93
C PRO A 21 -2.54 -12.39 22.45
N LEU A 22 -3.30 -11.49 21.83
CA LEU A 22 -3.76 -11.67 20.46
C LEU A 22 -2.57 -11.85 19.51
N SER A 23 -2.58 -12.92 18.72
CA SER A 23 -1.49 -13.22 17.80
C SER A 23 -1.47 -12.26 16.60
N ARG A 24 -0.32 -12.15 15.93
CA ARG A 24 -0.19 -11.34 14.70
C ARG A 24 -1.25 -11.72 13.65
N ALA A 25 -1.48 -13.02 13.44
CA ALA A 25 -2.44 -13.51 12.45
C ALA A 25 -3.88 -13.11 12.82
N GLN A 26 -4.24 -13.21 14.10
CA GLN A 26 -5.54 -12.75 14.60
C GLN A 26 -5.69 -11.23 14.43
N ALA A 27 -4.64 -10.46 14.68
CA ALA A 27 -4.66 -9.02 14.49
C ALA A 27 -4.96 -8.68 13.02
N VAL A 28 -4.23 -9.31 12.09
CA VAL A 28 -4.41 -9.10 10.65
C VAL A 28 -5.83 -9.46 10.21
N SER A 29 -6.35 -10.59 10.70
CA SER A 29 -7.73 -11.01 10.43
C SER A 29 -8.76 -9.99 10.95
N ASN A 30 -8.58 -9.47 12.16
CA ASN A 30 -9.49 -8.47 12.73
C ASN A 30 -9.47 -7.14 11.96
N ALA A 31 -8.29 -6.69 11.50
CA ALA A 31 -8.19 -5.52 10.66
C ALA A 31 -8.82 -5.75 9.27
N TYR A 32 -8.67 -6.95 8.71
CA TYR A 32 -9.34 -7.33 7.46
C TYR A 32 -10.87 -7.35 7.61
N ASN A 33 -11.39 -7.84 8.74
CA ASN A 33 -12.83 -7.79 9.02
C ASN A 33 -13.34 -6.36 9.11
N LEU A 34 -12.57 -5.44 9.69
CA LEU A 34 -12.90 -4.01 9.68
C LEU A 34 -12.93 -3.45 8.26
N GLN A 35 -11.93 -3.80 7.43
CA GLN A 35 -11.89 -3.40 6.02
C GLN A 35 -13.15 -3.83 5.29
N LEU A 36 -13.56 -5.09 5.42
CA LEU A 36 -14.77 -5.61 4.79
C LEU A 36 -16.03 -4.91 5.29
N ARG A 37 -16.16 -4.73 6.62
CA ARG A 37 -17.31 -4.08 7.25
C ARG A 37 -17.49 -2.64 6.75
N ASP A 38 -16.40 -1.90 6.63
CA ASP A 38 -16.42 -0.47 6.26
C ASP A 38 -16.29 -0.27 4.73
N GLY A 39 -16.26 -1.34 3.93
CA GLY A 39 -16.09 -1.28 2.47
C GLY A 39 -14.72 -0.78 2.01
N LEU A 40 -13.72 -0.83 2.88
CA LEU A 40 -12.36 -0.34 2.66
C LEU A 40 -11.53 -1.44 2.00
N ASN A 41 -11.54 -1.51 0.66
CA ASN A 41 -10.77 -2.52 -0.08
C ASN A 41 -9.28 -2.13 -0.19
N TRP A 42 -8.55 -2.09 0.93
CA TRP A 42 -7.13 -1.69 0.95
C TRP A 42 -6.18 -2.86 0.69
N GLY A 43 -6.68 -4.10 0.78
CA GLY A 43 -5.92 -5.33 0.56
C GLY A 43 -5.05 -5.69 1.77
N ASP A 44 -3.97 -6.42 1.51
CA ASP A 44 -3.08 -6.92 2.57
C ASP A 44 -2.24 -5.81 3.21
N ALA A 45 -1.99 -5.97 4.51
CA ALA A 45 -1.06 -5.11 5.23
C ALA A 45 0.36 -5.32 4.70
N ILE A 46 1.02 -4.24 4.27
CA ILE A 46 2.42 -4.27 3.85
C ILE A 46 3.37 -4.38 5.05
N GLU A 47 2.91 -3.96 6.23
CA GLU A 47 3.69 -4.04 7.46
C GLU A 47 2.78 -4.17 8.68
N THR A 48 3.20 -4.96 9.65
CA THR A 48 2.46 -5.21 10.90
C THR A 48 3.42 -5.08 12.07
N LEU A 49 3.22 -4.06 12.91
CA LEU A 49 3.97 -3.88 14.14
C LEU A 49 3.26 -4.51 15.33
N ALA A 50 4.06 -5.17 16.17
CA ALA A 50 3.65 -5.66 17.47
C ALA A 50 3.10 -4.55 18.38
N PRO A 51 2.28 -4.90 19.39
CA PRO A 51 1.69 -3.93 20.30
C PRO A 51 2.75 -3.13 21.04
N GLY A 52 2.65 -1.80 20.95
CA GLY A 52 3.58 -0.88 21.61
C GLY A 52 3.35 -0.77 23.10
N ALA A 53 3.88 0.33 23.65
CA ALA A 53 3.48 0.80 24.98
C ALA A 53 1.97 1.05 25.03
N ALA A 54 1.42 0.92 26.22
CA ALA A 54 0.03 1.26 26.47
C ALA A 54 -0.20 2.77 26.24
N ASP A 55 -1.35 3.12 25.68
CA ASP A 55 -1.81 4.49 25.62
C ASP A 55 -2.30 5.00 26.99
N GLU A 56 -2.76 6.24 27.05
CA GLU A 56 -3.30 6.88 28.27
C GLU A 56 -4.47 6.11 28.91
N ARG A 57 -5.12 5.21 28.16
CA ARG A 57 -6.22 4.36 28.61
C ARG A 57 -5.77 2.94 28.96
N GLY A 58 -4.46 2.70 29.01
CA GLY A 58 -3.88 1.38 29.27
C GLY A 58 -3.92 0.44 28.06
N LYS A 59 -4.37 0.89 26.88
CA LYS A 59 -4.56 0.01 25.72
C LYS A 59 -3.32 -0.10 24.86
N ARG A 60 -3.00 -1.34 24.49
CA ARG A 60 -1.87 -1.66 23.61
C ARG A 60 -2.40 -1.99 22.22
N TRP A 61 -1.79 -1.41 21.20
CA TRP A 61 -2.31 -1.48 19.84
C TRP A 61 -1.31 -2.12 18.89
N TRP A 62 -1.70 -3.19 18.21
CA TRP A 62 -1.09 -3.58 16.94
C TRP A 62 -1.29 -2.44 15.93
N GLN A 63 -0.28 -2.20 15.10
CA GLN A 63 -0.37 -1.21 14.03
C GLN A 63 -0.12 -1.90 12.69
N MET A 64 -1.06 -1.74 11.77
CA MET A 64 -0.93 -2.26 10.41
C MET A 64 -0.85 -1.09 9.45
N ARG A 65 0.14 -1.13 8.57
CA ARG A 65 0.27 -0.21 7.46
C ARG A 65 -0.16 -0.92 6.18
N TYR A 66 -0.95 -0.22 5.39
CA TYR A 66 -1.41 -0.67 4.08
C TYR A 66 -0.74 0.14 2.99
N ARG A 67 -0.97 -0.27 1.74
CA ARG A 67 -0.56 0.53 0.58
C ARG A 67 -1.16 1.93 0.71
N PRO A 68 -0.40 3.00 0.39
CA PRO A 68 -0.96 4.34 0.36
C PRO A 68 -2.16 4.43 -0.57
N GLY A 69 -3.13 5.28 -0.23
CA GLY A 69 -4.26 5.51 -1.11
C GLY A 69 -3.90 6.33 -2.36
N PRO A 70 -4.87 6.56 -3.26
CA PRO A 70 -4.66 7.26 -4.53
C PRO A 70 -3.94 8.61 -4.40
N ASN A 71 -4.18 9.31 -3.29
CA ASN A 71 -3.63 10.63 -3.00
C ASN A 71 -2.34 10.57 -2.13
N GLY A 72 -1.70 9.40 -2.03
CA GLY A 72 -0.56 9.20 -1.13
C GLY A 72 -0.94 9.19 0.36
N GLU A 73 -2.23 9.11 0.67
CA GLU A 73 -2.73 9.02 2.04
C GLU A 73 -2.16 7.80 2.75
N THR A 74 -1.68 8.00 3.98
CA THR A 74 -1.19 6.90 4.80
C THR A 74 -2.37 6.12 5.35
N ARG A 75 -2.50 4.87 4.94
CA ARG A 75 -3.56 3.98 5.41
C ARG A 75 -3.04 3.10 6.53
N ILE A 76 -3.60 3.30 7.72
CA ILE A 76 -3.24 2.57 8.93
C ILE A 76 -4.50 2.03 9.60
N MET A 77 -4.39 0.84 10.18
CA MET A 77 -5.35 0.34 11.15
C MET A 77 -4.67 0.00 12.47
N LEU A 78 -5.39 0.23 13.56
CA LEU A 78 -4.99 -0.13 14.90
C LEU A 78 -5.89 -1.27 15.39
N VAL A 79 -5.29 -2.29 15.99
CA VAL A 79 -6.02 -3.41 16.60
C VAL A 79 -5.61 -3.56 18.05
N ASP A 80 -6.59 -3.52 18.96
CA ASP A 80 -6.35 -3.72 20.39
C ASP A 80 -5.78 -5.13 20.61
N ALA A 81 -4.65 -5.20 21.32
CA ALA A 81 -3.91 -6.42 21.59
C ALA A 81 -4.63 -7.39 22.54
N GLU A 82 -5.63 -6.91 23.29
CA GLU A 82 -6.42 -7.72 24.21
C GLU A 82 -7.79 -8.07 23.61
N SER A 83 -8.53 -7.06 23.17
CA SER A 83 -9.92 -7.25 22.72
C SER A 83 -10.04 -7.64 21.25
N GLY A 84 -9.01 -7.38 20.43
CA GLY A 84 -9.07 -7.56 18.99
C GLY A 84 -9.90 -6.50 18.26
N TRP A 85 -10.38 -5.47 18.97
CA TRP A 85 -11.15 -4.40 18.36
C TRP A 85 -10.27 -3.58 17.42
N ALA A 86 -10.71 -3.47 16.17
CA ALA A 86 -10.00 -2.76 15.11
C ALA A 86 -10.62 -1.38 14.87
N ARG A 87 -9.78 -0.38 14.58
CA ARG A 87 -10.21 0.96 14.17
C ARG A 87 -9.22 1.63 13.23
N GLN A 88 -9.70 2.64 12.51
CA GLN A 88 -8.81 3.65 11.95
C GLN A 88 -8.27 4.56 13.07
N PRO A 89 -7.03 5.06 12.95
CA PRO A 89 -6.48 6.02 13.90
C PRO A 89 -7.27 7.34 13.86
N ALA A 90 -7.36 8.02 15.01
CA ALA A 90 -7.94 9.35 15.07
C ALA A 90 -7.10 10.37 14.29
N ALA A 91 -7.70 11.49 13.89
CA ALA A 91 -6.99 12.60 13.28
C ALA A 91 -5.86 13.08 14.22
N GLY A 92 -4.65 13.25 13.67
CA GLY A 92 -3.46 13.64 14.45
C GLY A 92 -2.70 12.48 15.11
N TYR A 93 -3.14 11.24 14.94
CA TYR A 93 -2.36 10.07 15.37
C TYR A 93 -0.99 10.04 14.68
N VAL A 94 0.07 9.90 15.47
CA VAL A 94 1.44 9.76 14.98
C VAL A 94 1.76 8.27 14.85
N PRO A 95 1.98 7.74 13.63
CA PRO A 95 2.34 6.34 13.44
C PRO A 95 3.67 5.99 14.12
N ARG A 96 3.76 4.79 14.69
CA ARG A 96 5.03 4.25 15.24
C ARG A 96 6.00 3.80 14.15
N LEU A 97 5.48 3.62 12.94
CA LEU A 97 6.31 3.42 11.78
C LEU A 97 6.73 4.80 11.30
N PRO A 98 8.01 5.02 10.94
CA PRO A 98 8.34 6.20 10.17
C PRO A 98 7.41 6.21 8.94
N PRO A 99 6.93 7.38 8.52
CA PRO A 99 6.26 7.47 7.23
C PRO A 99 7.16 6.76 6.21
N PRO A 100 6.60 5.98 5.26
CA PRO A 100 7.43 5.39 4.21
C PRO A 100 8.32 6.52 3.69
N PRO A 101 9.65 6.32 3.60
CA PRO A 101 10.58 7.42 3.38
C PRO A 101 10.01 8.24 2.23
N LYS A 102 9.57 9.46 2.53
CA LYS A 102 9.45 10.45 1.48
C LYS A 102 10.85 10.44 0.90
N ILE A 103 10.98 10.38 -0.42
CA ILE A 103 12.23 10.86 -1.00
C ILE A 103 12.19 12.34 -0.61
N SER A 104 12.76 12.69 0.55
CA SER A 104 12.86 14.05 1.05
C SER A 104 14.01 14.65 0.28
N GLY A 105 13.72 14.91 -0.99
CA GLY A 105 14.40 15.89 -1.79
C GLY A 105 13.31 16.77 -2.36
N GLU A 106 13.31 18.04 -1.97
CA GLU A 106 12.80 19.11 -2.83
C GLU A 106 13.43 19.10 -4.23
N GLN A 107 14.47 18.28 -4.44
CA GLN A 107 14.82 17.81 -5.76
C GLN A 107 13.88 16.67 -6.15
N ALA A 108 12.76 17.02 -6.78
CA ALA A 108 12.10 16.12 -7.72
C ALA A 108 13.20 15.36 -8.48
N LEU A 109 13.13 14.03 -8.48
CA LEU A 109 14.17 13.20 -9.08
C LEU A 109 14.35 13.66 -10.54
N THR A 110 15.39 14.46 -10.77
CA THR A 110 15.55 15.20 -12.02
C THR A 110 16.14 14.21 -13.00
N LEU A 111 15.30 13.75 -13.92
CA LEU A 111 15.69 12.76 -14.91
C LEU A 111 16.42 13.47 -16.04
N ALA A 112 17.64 13.03 -16.32
CA ALA A 112 18.34 13.45 -17.52
C ALA A 112 17.62 12.91 -18.76
N GLU A 113 17.67 13.65 -19.87
CA GLU A 113 17.20 13.15 -21.16
C GLU A 113 18.06 11.95 -21.60
N GLY A 114 17.43 11.00 -22.29
CA GLY A 114 18.12 9.82 -22.81
C GLY A 114 17.27 9.04 -23.81
N SER A 115 17.68 7.83 -24.11
CA SER A 115 16.98 6.95 -25.06
C SER A 115 16.10 5.90 -24.39
N HIS A 116 16.07 5.83 -23.05
CA HIS A 116 15.42 4.73 -22.36
C HIS A 116 14.01 5.09 -21.89
N LEU A 117 13.17 4.08 -21.75
CA LEU A 117 11.92 4.16 -21.02
C LEU A 117 11.75 2.93 -20.15
N LEU A 118 10.96 3.06 -19.09
CA LEU A 118 10.61 1.93 -18.25
C LEU A 118 9.22 1.43 -18.63
N VAL A 119 9.13 0.19 -19.05
CA VAL A 119 7.88 -0.52 -19.29
C VAL A 119 7.31 -0.98 -17.94
N VAL A 120 6.11 -0.52 -17.61
CA VAL A 120 5.43 -0.78 -16.32
C VAL A 120 4.48 -1.96 -16.42
N THR A 121 3.79 -2.08 -17.55
CA THR A 121 2.87 -3.18 -17.83
C THR A 121 3.35 -3.99 -19.05
N PRO A 122 3.02 -5.28 -19.16
CA PRO A 122 3.26 -6.01 -20.40
C PRO A 122 2.56 -5.35 -21.59
N TRP A 123 3.22 -5.35 -22.75
CA TRP A 123 2.63 -4.95 -24.02
C TRP A 123 1.45 -5.86 -24.34
N ARG A 124 0.25 -5.29 -24.50
CA ARG A 124 -0.96 -6.05 -24.79
C ARG A 124 -1.93 -5.28 -25.69
N PRO A 125 -2.69 -5.97 -26.56
CA PRO A 125 -3.75 -5.31 -27.32
C PRO A 125 -4.81 -4.76 -26.36
N VAL A 126 -5.41 -3.63 -26.72
CA VAL A 126 -6.60 -3.10 -26.06
C VAL A 126 -7.77 -3.32 -26.99
N ASN A 127 -8.68 -4.18 -26.54
CA ASN A 127 -9.78 -4.67 -27.36
C ASN A 127 -11.09 -3.95 -27.05
N SER A 128 -11.14 -3.15 -25.98
CA SER A 128 -12.33 -2.40 -25.60
C SER A 128 -12.04 -0.96 -25.13
N PRO A 129 -13.00 -0.03 -25.28
CA PRO A 129 -12.92 1.30 -24.70
C PRO A 129 -12.83 1.31 -23.16
N GLU A 130 -13.38 0.29 -22.49
CA GLU A 130 -13.33 0.17 -21.02
C GLU A 130 -11.93 -0.18 -20.53
N GLU A 131 -11.23 -1.10 -21.21
CA GLU A 131 -9.83 -1.39 -20.94
C GLU A 131 -8.96 -0.15 -21.12
N ARG A 132 -9.23 0.65 -22.16
CA ARG A 132 -8.52 1.91 -22.40
C ARG A 132 -8.74 2.90 -21.25
N ARG A 133 -9.98 3.12 -20.84
CA ARG A 133 -10.32 3.99 -19.70
C ARG A 133 -9.66 3.53 -18.41
N THR A 134 -9.59 2.22 -18.17
CA THR A 134 -8.93 1.64 -16.99
C THR A 134 -7.43 1.98 -16.99
N GLN A 135 -6.77 1.90 -18.14
CA GLN A 135 -5.36 2.30 -18.27
C GLN A 135 -5.15 3.80 -18.08
N ASP A 136 -6.03 4.64 -18.64
CA ASP A 136 -5.96 6.08 -18.48
C ASP A 136 -6.14 6.49 -17.01
N GLN A 137 -7.08 5.86 -16.29
CA GLN A 137 -7.27 6.05 -14.85
C GLN A 137 -6.03 5.62 -14.05
N GLU A 138 -5.42 4.50 -14.43
CA GLU A 138 -4.20 4.01 -13.78
C GLU A 138 -3.01 4.96 -13.98
N ILE A 139 -2.87 5.56 -15.18
CA ILE A 139 -1.86 6.60 -15.44
C ILE A 139 -2.08 7.82 -14.56
N LEU A 140 -3.33 8.30 -14.43
CA LEU A 140 -3.66 9.42 -13.54
C LEU A 140 -3.30 9.08 -12.09
N ARG A 141 -3.63 7.87 -11.63
CA ARG A 141 -3.30 7.38 -10.29
C ARG A 141 -1.78 7.34 -10.07
N LEU A 142 -1.01 6.84 -11.03
CA LEU A 142 0.44 6.74 -10.95
C LEU A 142 1.12 8.11 -10.97
N ASN A 143 0.65 9.04 -11.80
CA ASN A 143 1.16 10.42 -11.84
C ASN A 143 0.82 11.21 -10.57
N ALA A 144 -0.38 11.02 -10.00
CA ALA A 144 -0.72 11.58 -8.70
C ALA A 144 0.20 11.03 -7.60
N LEU A 145 0.44 9.72 -7.59
CA LEU A 145 1.34 9.07 -6.65
C LEU A 145 2.79 9.58 -6.81
N ALA A 146 3.27 9.72 -8.04
CA ALA A 146 4.59 10.27 -8.33
C ALA A 146 4.75 11.69 -7.77
N THR A 147 3.81 12.57 -8.11
CA THR A 147 3.75 13.95 -7.63
C THR A 147 3.78 14.03 -6.10
N ASN A 148 2.96 13.21 -5.43
CA ASN A 148 2.84 13.21 -3.96
C ASN A 148 4.05 12.59 -3.23
N THR A 149 4.92 11.87 -3.94
CA THR A 149 6.03 11.13 -3.34
C THR A 149 7.41 11.51 -3.88
N GLY A 150 7.49 12.61 -4.66
CA GLY A 150 8.75 13.20 -5.12
C GLY A 150 9.32 12.61 -6.41
N LEU A 151 8.55 11.80 -7.14
CA LEU A 151 8.92 11.33 -8.47
C LEU A 151 8.28 12.23 -9.54
N MET A 152 9.01 12.55 -10.61
CA MET A 152 8.44 13.33 -11.71
C MET A 152 7.31 12.55 -12.39
N PRO A 153 6.10 13.12 -12.59
CA PRO A 153 4.94 12.41 -13.11
C PRO A 153 5.03 12.21 -14.64
N LEU A 154 5.84 11.24 -15.05
CA LEU A 154 6.07 10.88 -16.46
C LEU A 154 5.42 9.54 -16.86
N PHE A 155 4.37 9.11 -16.16
CA PHE A 155 3.60 7.95 -16.61
C PHE A 155 2.74 8.34 -17.80
N SER A 156 2.77 7.51 -18.84
CA SER A 156 1.97 7.70 -20.05
C SER A 156 1.64 6.35 -20.68
N LEU A 157 0.63 6.36 -21.56
CA LEU A 157 0.33 5.20 -22.38
C LEU A 157 1.14 5.31 -23.67
N ARG A 158 1.81 4.23 -24.04
CA ARG A 158 2.51 4.13 -25.32
C ARG A 158 1.91 3.04 -26.17
N ALA A 159 1.72 3.34 -27.45
CA ALA A 159 1.43 2.34 -28.47
C ALA A 159 2.73 1.69 -28.94
N GLY A 160 2.73 0.37 -28.97
CA GLY A 160 3.79 -0.48 -29.50
C GLY A 160 3.47 -0.90 -30.93
N ARG A 161 4.00 -2.06 -31.32
CA ARG A 161 3.66 -2.70 -32.60
C ARG A 161 2.30 -3.40 -32.48
N ASP A 162 1.63 -3.64 -33.61
CA ASP A 162 0.42 -4.46 -33.70
C ASP A 162 -0.73 -4.02 -32.76
N GLN A 163 -0.95 -2.71 -32.64
CA GLN A 163 -1.98 -2.11 -31.77
C GLN A 163 -1.86 -2.45 -30.27
N GLN A 164 -0.71 -2.98 -29.86
CA GLN A 164 -0.43 -3.20 -28.44
C GLN A 164 -0.19 -1.87 -27.75
N VAL A 165 -0.53 -1.80 -26.48
CA VAL A 165 -0.21 -0.66 -25.63
C VAL A 165 0.41 -1.12 -24.32
N SER A 166 1.18 -0.23 -23.73
CA SER A 166 1.72 -0.40 -22.39
C SER A 166 1.70 0.93 -21.64
N ILE A 167 1.49 0.86 -20.33
CA ILE A 167 1.86 1.94 -19.42
C ILE A 167 3.38 1.96 -19.32
N ILE A 168 3.96 3.11 -19.58
CA ILE A 168 5.40 3.34 -19.50
C ILE A 168 5.69 4.50 -18.56
N TYR A 169 6.95 4.62 -18.17
CA TYR A 169 7.48 5.76 -17.44
C TYR A 169 8.69 6.34 -18.17
N GLY A 170 8.78 7.67 -18.21
CA GLY A 170 9.98 8.36 -18.70
C GLY A 170 9.94 8.77 -20.17
N TRP A 171 8.75 8.95 -20.74
CA TRP A 171 8.59 9.47 -22.10
C TRP A 171 8.11 10.92 -22.06
N LYS A 172 8.94 11.84 -22.57
CA LYS A 172 8.66 13.29 -22.57
C LYS A 172 9.18 13.91 -23.87
N ASN A 173 8.35 14.72 -24.55
CA ASN A 173 8.73 15.46 -25.77
C ASN A 173 9.38 14.56 -26.85
N ASP A 174 8.79 13.38 -27.11
CA ASP A 174 9.30 12.39 -28.07
C ASP A 174 10.70 11.86 -27.78
N ARG A 175 11.17 12.00 -26.53
CA ARG A 175 12.43 11.45 -26.04
C ARG A 175 12.21 10.61 -24.80
N GLY A 176 13.13 9.67 -24.60
CA GLY A 176 13.24 8.91 -23.37
C GLY A 176 13.98 9.68 -22.29
N ILE A 177 14.27 8.97 -21.21
CA ILE A 177 15.11 9.41 -20.10
C ILE A 177 16.40 8.59 -20.06
N ALA A 178 17.39 9.09 -19.33
CA ALA A 178 18.50 8.26 -18.90
C ALA A 178 17.97 7.15 -17.98
N ARG A 179 18.57 5.96 -18.11
CA ARG A 179 18.25 4.83 -17.23
C ARG A 179 18.58 5.21 -15.78
N GLU A 180 17.59 5.05 -14.89
CA GLU A 180 17.68 5.49 -13.50
C GLU A 180 17.04 4.46 -12.56
N GLU A 181 17.86 3.66 -11.89
CA GLU A 181 17.37 2.54 -11.06
C GLU A 181 16.56 3.00 -9.84
N ARG A 182 16.74 4.24 -9.38
CA ARG A 182 15.89 4.81 -8.31
C ARG A 182 14.41 4.85 -8.71
N VAL A 183 14.09 4.90 -10.00
CA VAL A 183 12.71 4.77 -10.49
C VAL A 183 12.17 3.36 -10.24
N VAL A 184 12.98 2.32 -10.47
CA VAL A 184 12.61 0.91 -10.23
C VAL A 184 12.42 0.66 -8.74
N GLU A 185 13.32 1.18 -7.89
CA GLU A 185 13.18 1.14 -6.44
C GLU A 185 11.90 1.85 -5.98
N TRP A 186 11.61 3.04 -6.54
CA TRP A 186 10.38 3.77 -6.25
C TRP A 186 9.14 2.94 -6.61
N MET A 187 9.14 2.35 -7.81
CA MET A 187 8.02 1.56 -8.34
C MET A 187 7.77 0.32 -7.48
N THR A 188 8.81 -0.45 -7.18
CA THR A 188 8.71 -1.68 -6.38
C THR A 188 8.24 -1.39 -4.95
N ALA A 189 8.69 -0.28 -4.36
CA ALA A 189 8.30 0.12 -3.01
C ALA A 189 6.84 0.63 -2.91
N ARG A 190 6.28 1.22 -3.97
CA ARG A 190 5.02 1.99 -3.90
C ARG A 190 3.89 1.48 -4.79
N THR A 191 4.16 0.56 -5.70
CA THR A 191 3.17 0.01 -6.65
C THR A 191 3.16 -1.53 -6.58
N PRO A 192 2.16 -2.22 -7.16
CA PRO A 192 2.17 -3.68 -7.27
C PRO A 192 3.05 -4.20 -8.43
N TYR A 193 3.59 -3.34 -9.28
CA TYR A 193 4.34 -3.76 -10.47
C TYR A 193 5.74 -4.29 -10.11
N ARG A 194 6.10 -5.44 -10.66
CA ARG A 194 7.38 -6.13 -10.37
C ARG A 194 8.17 -6.47 -11.64
N ASP A 195 7.48 -6.74 -12.75
CA ASP A 195 8.10 -7.08 -14.04
C ASP A 195 8.45 -5.83 -14.84
N LEU A 196 9.23 -4.94 -14.23
CA LEU A 196 9.62 -3.66 -14.80
C LEU A 196 10.83 -3.86 -15.74
N VAL A 197 10.74 -3.37 -16.97
CA VAL A 197 11.80 -3.55 -17.97
C VAL A 197 12.21 -2.21 -18.56
N TRP A 198 13.52 -1.93 -18.54
CA TRP A 198 14.08 -0.81 -19.29
C TRP A 198 14.20 -1.19 -20.76
N GLU A 199 13.59 -0.39 -21.64
CA GLU A 199 13.74 -0.50 -23.08
C GLU A 199 14.51 0.69 -23.64
N ASP A 200 15.51 0.40 -24.48
CA ASP A 200 16.23 1.40 -25.26
C ASP A 200 15.48 1.70 -26.57
N GLN A 201 15.27 2.98 -26.83
CA GLN A 201 14.58 3.52 -28.00
C GLN A 201 15.54 4.11 -29.03
N ALA A 202 16.86 3.98 -28.84
CA ALA A 202 17.83 4.36 -29.84
C ALA A 202 17.58 3.59 -31.16
N PRO A 203 17.67 4.24 -32.33
CA PRO A 203 17.55 3.55 -33.60
C PRO A 203 18.64 2.47 -33.69
N LYS A 204 18.22 1.23 -33.96
CA LYS A 204 19.17 0.13 -34.20
C LYS A 204 19.92 0.41 -35.51
N PRO A 205 21.25 0.23 -35.54
CA PRO A 205 22.06 0.42 -36.74
C PRO A 205 21.71 -0.59 -37.85
#